data_AF-A0A4Z0PDH6-F1
#
_entry.id   AF-A0A4Z0PDH6-F1
#
_cell.length_a   1.000
_cell.length_b   1.000
_cell.length_c   1.000
_cell.angle_alpha   90.00
_cell.angle_beta   90.00
_cell.angle_gamma   90.00
#
_symmetry.space_group_name_H-M   'P 1'
#
loop_
_entity.id
_entity.type
_entity.pdbx_description
1 polymer ?
#
loop_
_entity_poly.entity_id
_entity_poly.type
_entity_poly.pdbx_seq_one_letter_code
_entity_poly.pdbx_strand_id
1 'polypeptide(L)'
;RDDAAHERPTRLETVPRSNRVDMEQVMTHLFATTDLEKSYRINLNMIGLDGRPAVKNLLEILTEWLAFRRDTVRRRLQYRLDKVLKRLRLSRI
;
A
#
# COMPACT_ATOMS: atom_id res chain seq x y z
N ARG A 1 21.53 -15.89 -19.26
CA ARG A 1 22.38 -16.43 -18.18
C ARG A 1 21.92 -15.80 -16.89
N ASP A 2 21.67 -16.60 -15.85
CA ASP A 2 21.34 -16.09 -14.52
C ASP A 2 22.65 -15.97 -13.73
N ASP A 3 23.06 -14.74 -13.44
CA ASP A 3 24.25 -14.41 -12.65
C ASP A 3 23.82 -13.68 -11.36
N ALA A 4 22.67 -14.03 -10.80
CA ALA A 4 22.22 -13.50 -9.52
C ALA A 4 23.25 -13.83 -8.41
N ALA A 5 23.70 -12.80 -7.72
CA ALA A 5 24.63 -12.88 -6.59
C ALA A 5 24.04 -12.15 -5.39
N HIS A 6 24.58 -12.33 -4.19
CA HIS A 6 24.11 -11.63 -2.99
C HIS A 6 24.16 -10.09 -3.13
N GLU A 7 25.09 -9.58 -3.93
CA GLU A 7 25.24 -8.15 -4.25
C GLU A 7 24.31 -7.67 -5.38
N ARG A 8 23.70 -8.60 -6.14
CA ARG A 8 22.85 -8.33 -7.30
C ARG A 8 21.64 -9.29 -7.29
N PRO A 9 20.58 -8.97 -6.54
CA PRO A 9 19.50 -9.91 -6.22
C PRO A 9 18.69 -10.38 -7.44
N THR A 10 18.70 -9.63 -8.55
CA THR A 10 18.04 -10.04 -9.80
C THR A 10 18.87 -9.58 -11.00
N ARG A 11 19.50 -10.51 -11.73
CA ARG A 11 20.24 -10.22 -12.96
C ARG A 11 19.98 -11.29 -14.02
N LEU A 12 19.14 -10.94 -14.99
CA LEU A 12 18.85 -11.78 -16.15
C LEU A 12 19.55 -11.19 -17.37
N GLU A 13 20.51 -11.93 -17.93
CA GLU A 13 21.20 -11.53 -19.16
C GLU A 13 20.66 -12.27 -20.37
N THR A 14 20.05 -11.54 -21.29
CA THR A 14 19.64 -12.02 -22.62
C THR A 14 20.75 -11.76 -23.62
N VAL A 15 21.44 -12.81 -24.07
CA VAL A 15 22.52 -12.71 -25.06
C VAL A 15 21.95 -13.03 -26.45
N PRO A 16 21.86 -12.06 -27.37
CA PRO A 16 21.39 -12.31 -28.73
C PRO A 16 22.44 -13.10 -29.53
N ARG A 17 22.00 -13.90 -30.51
CA ARG A 17 22.91 -14.66 -31.39
C ARG A 17 23.75 -13.77 -32.34
N SER A 18 23.36 -12.52 -32.57
CA SER A 18 24.07 -11.59 -33.46
C SER A 18 23.81 -10.13 -33.07
N ASN A 19 24.76 -9.24 -33.36
CA ASN A 19 24.64 -7.79 -33.11
C ASN A 19 23.60 -7.09 -34.00
N ARG A 20 23.04 -7.79 -35.00
CA ARG A 20 21.97 -7.28 -35.89
C ARG A 20 20.56 -7.53 -35.36
N VAL A 21 20.44 -8.20 -34.21
CA VAL A 21 19.14 -8.51 -33.61
C VAL A 21 18.59 -7.26 -32.95
N ASP A 22 17.35 -6.91 -33.27
CA ASP A 22 16.62 -5.86 -32.60
C ASP A 22 16.19 -6.33 -31.20
N MET A 23 16.91 -5.87 -30.18
CA MET A 23 16.65 -6.21 -28.79
C MET A 23 15.34 -5.63 -28.29
N GLU A 24 14.85 -4.52 -28.85
CA GLU A 24 13.58 -3.91 -28.43
C GLU A 24 12.41 -4.82 -28.80
N GLN A 25 12.40 -5.32 -30.05
CA GLN A 25 11.41 -6.28 -30.51
C GLN A 25 11.44 -7.60 -29.71
N VAL A 26 12.63 -8.10 -29.38
CA VAL A 26 12.78 -9.31 -28.55
C VAL A 26 12.23 -9.06 -27.14
N MET A 27 12.51 -7.91 -26.54
CA MET A 27 11.99 -7.57 -25.22
C MET A 27 10.47 -7.41 -25.22
N THR A 28 9.86 -6.80 -26.24
CA THR A 28 8.40 -6.74 -26.38
C THR A 28 7.78 -8.13 -26.45
N HIS A 29 8.38 -9.05 -27.21
CA HIS A 29 7.91 -10.43 -27.27
C HIS A 29 8.08 -11.16 -25.92
N LEU A 30 9.20 -10.95 -25.23
CA LEU A 30 9.45 -11.52 -23.92
C LEU A 30 8.47 -10.97 -22.88
N PHE A 31 8.13 -9.69 -22.88
CA PHE A 31 7.11 -9.13 -21.99
C PHE A 31 5.73 -9.76 -22.23
N ALA A 32 5.37 -10.01 -23.49
CA ALA A 32 4.08 -10.62 -23.83
C ALA A 32 3.98 -12.12 -23.50
N THR A 33 5.09 -12.86 -23.52
CA THR A 33 5.12 -14.32 -23.42
C THR A 33 5.70 -14.85 -22.12
N THR A 34 6.35 -14.00 -21.32
CA THR A 34 6.97 -14.38 -20.06
C THR A 34 6.46 -13.54 -18.92
N ASP A 35 6.71 -14.03 -17.71
CA ASP A 35 6.36 -13.39 -16.45
C ASP A 35 7.13 -12.08 -16.15
N LEU A 36 7.89 -11.55 -17.11
CA LEU A 36 8.55 -10.24 -17.01
C LEU A 36 7.55 -9.09 -16.95
N GLU A 37 6.37 -9.27 -17.54
CA GLU A 37 5.24 -8.35 -17.37
C GLU A 37 4.06 -9.11 -16.73
N LYS A 38 3.59 -8.61 -15.57
CA LYS A 38 2.45 -9.20 -14.86
C LYS A 38 1.40 -8.16 -14.54
N SER A 39 0.17 -8.48 -14.92
CA SER A 39 -1.01 -7.74 -14.47
C SER A 39 -1.49 -8.29 -13.13
N TYR A 40 -1.54 -7.43 -12.11
CA TYR A 40 -2.11 -7.77 -10.81
C TYR A 40 -3.52 -7.22 -10.69
N ARG A 41 -4.49 -8.08 -10.40
CA ARG A 41 -5.86 -7.65 -10.14
C ARG A 41 -5.92 -6.97 -8.77
N ILE A 42 -6.40 -5.73 -8.75
CA ILE A 42 -6.62 -4.96 -7.53
C ILE A 42 -8.13 -4.91 -7.26
N ASN A 43 -8.54 -5.36 -6.08
CA ASN A 43 -9.92 -5.22 -5.60
C ASN A 43 -9.91 -4.57 -4.21
N LEU A 44 -10.36 -3.31 -4.14
CA LEU A 44 -10.38 -2.51 -2.92
C LEU A 44 -11.70 -2.68 -2.15
N ASN A 45 -12.12 -3.93 -1.93
CA ASN A 45 -13.28 -4.24 -1.11
C ASN A 45 -12.91 -4.22 0.38
N MET A 46 -13.57 -3.37 1.17
CA MET A 46 -13.30 -3.23 2.60
C MET A 46 -14.55 -2.86 3.40
N ILE A 47 -14.49 -3.08 4.71
CA ILE A 47 -15.57 -2.71 5.64
C ILE A 47 -15.42 -1.24 6.02
N GLY A 48 -16.48 -0.46 5.82
CA GLY A 48 -16.52 0.94 6.22
C GLY A 48 -16.76 1.17 7.70
N LEU A 49 -16.72 2.44 8.10
CA LEU A 49 -17.13 2.93 9.41
C LEU A 49 -18.63 2.71 9.67
N ASP A 50 -19.41 2.50 8.61
CA ASP A 50 -20.81 2.08 8.64
C ASP A 50 -20.99 0.57 8.91
N GLY A 51 -19.89 -0.18 8.99
CA GLY A 51 -19.88 -1.62 9.25
C GLY A 51 -20.29 -2.48 8.05
N ARG A 52 -20.42 -1.90 6.85
CA ARG A 52 -20.84 -2.63 5.65
C ARG A 52 -19.65 -2.84 4.70
N PRO A 53 -19.58 -4.01 4.02
CA PRO A 53 -18.58 -4.23 2.98
C PRO A 53 -18.92 -3.40 1.74
N ALA A 54 -17.94 -2.68 1.22
CA ALA A 54 -18.06 -1.93 -0.02
C ALA A 54 -16.72 -1.89 -0.76
N VAL A 55 -16.78 -1.89 -2.09
CA VAL A 55 -15.62 -1.56 -2.94
C VAL A 55 -15.45 -0.05 -2.93
N LYS A 56 -14.28 0.43 -2.53
CA LYS A 56 -14.00 1.86 -2.35
C LYS A 56 -12.88 2.34 -3.26
N ASN A 57 -13.02 3.55 -3.78
CA ASN A 57 -11.94 4.22 -4.49
C ASN A 57 -10.94 4.85 -3.50
N LEU A 58 -9.78 5.27 -4.01
CA LEU A 58 -8.71 5.83 -3.17
C LEU A 58 -9.15 7.05 -2.35
N LEU A 59 -9.97 7.93 -2.92
CA LEU A 59 -10.45 9.13 -2.24
C LEU A 59 -11.38 8.79 -1.07
N GLU A 60 -12.30 7.84 -1.28
CA GLU A 60 -13.22 7.33 -0.25
C GLU A 60 -12.44 6.72 0.91
N ILE A 61 -11.46 5.87 0.60
CA ILE A 61 -10.59 5.22 1.60
C ILE A 61 -9.88 6.27 2.45
N LEU A 62 -9.25 7.26 1.81
CA LEU A 62 -8.49 8.29 2.53
C LEU A 62 -9.40 9.20 3.36
N THR A 63 -10.54 9.59 2.81
CA THR A 63 -11.51 10.47 3.50
C THR A 63 -12.06 9.80 4.75
N GLU A 64 -12.43 8.53 4.62
CA GLU A 64 -12.96 7.73 5.72
C GLU A 64 -11.88 7.43 6.78
N TRP A 65 -10.66 7.12 6.35
CA TRP A 65 -9.54 6.95 7.26
C TRP A 65 -9.22 8.23 8.04
N LEU A 66 -9.30 9.40 7.39
CA LEU A 66 -9.13 10.69 8.08
C LEU A 66 -10.25 10.94 9.08
N ALA A 67 -11.50 10.61 8.75
CA ALA A 67 -12.63 10.72 9.68
C ALA A 67 -12.43 9.83 10.91
N PHE A 68 -12.06 8.57 10.70
CA PHE A 68 -11.68 7.63 11.77
C PHE A 68 -10.54 8.18 12.64
N ARG A 69 -9.49 8.71 12.01
CA ARG A 69 -8.31 9.21 12.72
C ARG A 69 -8.64 10.44 13.57
N ARG A 70 -9.46 11.36 13.06
CA ARG A 70 -9.94 12.53 13.82
C ARG A 70 -10.74 12.10 15.05
N ASP A 71 -11.64 11.13 14.90
CA ASP A 71 -12.44 10.65 16.03
C ASP A 71 -11.57 9.95 17.09
N THR A 72 -10.61 9.14 16.65
CA THR A 72 -9.63 8.49 17.55
C THR A 72 -8.84 9.53 18.35
N VAL A 73 -8.36 10.59 17.71
CA VAL A 73 -7.61 11.66 18.40
C VAL A 73 -8.53 12.41 19.37
N ARG A 74 -9.77 12.71 18.97
CA ARG A 74 -10.76 13.35 19.84
C ARG A 74 -11.00 12.53 21.11
N ARG A 75 -11.29 11.23 20.97
CA ARG A 75 -11.48 10.31 22.12
C ARG A 75 -10.27 10.27 23.04
N ARG A 76 -9.05 10.23 22.47
CA ARG A 76 -7.80 10.26 23.24
C ARG A 76 -7.64 11.56 24.05
N LEU A 77 -7.97 12.70 23.45
CA LEU A 77 -7.89 13.99 24.13
C LEU A 77 -8.97 14.11 25.21
N GLN A 78 -10.20 13.69 24.92
CA GLN A 78 -11.30 13.68 25.89
C GLN A 78 -10.95 12.83 27.11
N TYR A 79 -10.41 11.62 26.91
CA TYR A 79 -9.96 10.76 28.00
C TYR A 79 -8.93 11.44 28.91
N ARG A 80 -7.97 12.18 28.32
CA ARG A 80 -6.97 12.93 29.09
C ARG A 80 -7.61 14.11 29.83
N LEU A 81 -8.53 14.83 29.19
CA LEU A 81 -9.26 15.93 29.80
C LEU A 81 -10.06 15.46 31.01
N ASP A 82 -10.80 14.36 30.88
CA ASP A 82 -11.63 13.81 31.95
C ASP A 82 -10.78 13.39 33.16
N LYS A 83 -9.58 12.83 32.93
CA LYS A 83 -8.63 12.53 34.02
C LYS A 83 -8.17 13.78 34.75
N VAL A 84 -7.83 14.86 34.02
CA VAL A 84 -7.40 16.12 34.62
C VAL A 84 -8.54 16.76 35.41
N LEU A 85 -9.75 16.80 34.85
CA LEU A 85 -10.94 17.33 35.53
C LEU A 85 -11.27 16.55 36.80
N LYS A 86 -11.18 15.21 36.76
CA LYS A 86 -11.37 14.36 37.95
C LYS A 86 -10.33 14.69 39.04
N ARG A 87 -9.07 14.90 38.67
CA ARG A 87 -8.00 15.27 39.61
C ARG A 87 -8.23 16.66 40.23
N LEU A 88 -8.58 17.65 39.41
CA LEU A 88 -8.91 19.01 39.89
C LEU A 88 -10.12 19.03 40.80
N ARG A 89 -11.15 18.22 40.50
CA ARG A 89 -12.35 18.10 41.33
C ARG A 89 -12.05 17.48 42.69
N LEU A 90 -11.13 16.51 42.75
CA LEU A 90 -10.69 15.90 44.01
C LEU A 90 -9.85 16.85 44.89
N SER A 91 -9.05 17.75 44.30
CA SER A 91 -8.20 18.69 45.07
C SER A 91 -8.93 19.93 45.57
N ARG A 92 -10.20 20.11 45.18
CA ARG A 92 -11.05 21.26 45.57
C ARG A 92 -12.10 20.89 46.62
N ILE A 93 -12.19 19.60 46.97
CA ILE A 93 -12.92 19.05 48.11
C ILE A 93 -11.89 18.80 49.22
#